data_AF-F2UA85-F1
#
_entry.id   AF-F2UA85-F1
#
_cell.length_a   1.000
_cell.length_b   1.000
_cell.length_c   1.000
_cell.angle_alpha   90.00
_cell.angle_beta   90.00
_cell.angle_gamma   90.00
#
_symmetry.space_group_name_H-M   'P 1'
#
loop_
_entity.id
_entity.type
_entity.pdbx_description
1 polymer ?
#
loop_
_entity_poly.entity_id
_entity_poly.type
_entity_poly.pdbx_seq_one_letter_code
_entity_poly.pdbx_strand_id
1 'polypeptide(L)'
;MFAARLARVTTVARRFASEQPAQALRFAVAPKIDTPPAAKDLILEQPITVVDGRVVASGGGSTGHPINFLNLDQNKVVMCPYSGDFFIRKGAIKPLLSRGAIIEKDGQYFKNPDVTDEE
;
A
#
# COMPACT_ATOMS: atom_id res chain seq x y z
N MET A 1 24.12 32.27 10.64
CA MET A 1 23.57 30.94 11.01
C MET A 1 22.58 30.50 9.93
N PHE A 2 22.96 29.55 9.07
CA PHE A 2 22.04 28.98 8.08
C PHE A 2 21.28 27.83 8.75
N ALA A 3 20.00 28.04 9.04
CA ALA A 3 19.12 26.95 9.48
C ALA A 3 18.92 26.00 8.28
N ALA A 4 19.55 24.82 8.33
CA ALA A 4 19.26 23.76 7.39
C ALA A 4 17.79 23.38 7.56
N ARG A 5 16.94 23.89 6.66
CA ARG A 5 15.52 23.55 6.60
C ARG A 5 15.45 22.03 6.50
N LEU A 6 14.92 21.37 7.54
CA LEU A 6 14.79 19.92 7.59
C LEU A 6 14.07 19.45 6.32
N ALA A 7 14.83 18.87 5.39
CA ALA A 7 14.28 18.38 4.14
C ALA A 7 13.29 17.27 4.46
N ARG A 8 12.07 17.36 3.90
CA ARG A 8 11.02 16.36 4.11
C ARG A 8 11.51 14.96 3.72
N VAL A 9 11.03 13.99 4.50
CA VAL A 9 11.28 12.57 4.26
C VAL A 9 10.50 12.18 3.01
N THR A 10 11.20 11.60 2.04
CA THR A 10 10.56 11.08 0.83
C THR A 10 9.86 9.75 1.10
N THR A 11 9.01 9.32 0.17
CA THR A 11 8.27 8.04 0.22
C THR A 11 9.13 6.82 0.57
N VAL A 12 10.38 6.78 0.12
CA VAL A 12 11.37 5.73 0.42
C VAL A 12 12.21 6.02 1.67
N ALA A 13 11.69 6.81 2.61
CA ALA A 13 12.32 7.17 3.88
C ALA A 13 13.71 7.84 3.82
N ARG A 14 14.19 8.26 2.64
CA ARG A 14 15.55 8.83 2.49
C ARG A 14 15.70 10.22 3.11
N ARG A 15 16.43 10.30 4.23
CA ARG A 15 16.81 11.53 4.94
C ARG A 15 18.27 11.88 4.66
N PHE A 16 18.52 12.90 3.85
CA PHE A 16 19.89 13.37 3.62
C PHE A 16 20.44 14.25 4.75
N ALA A 17 19.57 14.95 5.48
CA ALA A 17 19.99 15.98 6.43
C ALA A 17 20.67 15.43 7.70
N SER A 18 20.30 14.24 8.17
CA SER A 18 20.89 13.61 9.37
C SER A 18 22.10 12.72 9.07
N GLU A 19 22.18 12.15 7.86
CA GLU A 19 23.17 11.13 7.54
C GLU A 19 24.32 11.66 6.69
N GLN A 20 24.08 12.66 5.83
CA GLN A 20 25.07 13.15 4.86
C GLN A 20 24.94 14.69 4.70
N PRO A 21 25.36 15.47 5.71
CA PRO A 21 25.13 16.92 5.77
C PRO A 21 25.76 17.68 4.59
N ALA A 22 26.91 17.22 4.08
CA ALA A 22 27.53 17.79 2.89
C ALA A 22 26.64 17.70 1.64
N GLN A 23 25.83 16.65 1.52
CA GLN A 23 24.92 16.47 0.40
C GLN A 23 23.57 17.17 0.60
N ALA A 24 23.28 17.60 1.83
CA ALA A 24 22.10 18.42 2.11
C ALA A 24 22.29 19.87 1.63
N LEU A 25 23.53 20.35 1.48
CA LEU A 25 23.87 21.67 0.95
C LEU A 25 23.27 21.94 -0.44
N ARG A 26 23.11 20.91 -1.29
CA ARG A 26 22.46 21.09 -2.61
C ARG A 26 21.01 21.58 -2.51
N PHE A 27 20.37 21.39 -1.35
CA PHE A 27 19.02 21.87 -1.08
C PHE A 27 18.98 23.24 -0.39
N ALA A 28 20.14 23.87 -0.15
CA ALA A 28 20.21 25.22 0.40
C ALA A 28 19.79 26.29 -0.63
N VAL A 29 19.98 26.01 -1.93
CA VAL A 29 19.67 26.92 -3.04
C VAL A 29 18.31 26.61 -3.67
N ALA A 30 17.86 25.35 -3.62
CA ALA A 30 16.55 24.92 -4.13
C ALA A 30 15.93 23.86 -3.22
N PRO A 31 14.61 23.89 -2.96
CA PRO A 31 13.97 22.91 -2.10
C PRO A 31 14.03 21.50 -2.71
N LYS A 32 14.13 20.48 -1.84
CA LYS A 32 13.95 19.08 -2.26
C LYS A 32 12.52 18.88 -2.74
N ILE A 33 12.36 18.44 -3.99
CA ILE A 33 11.06 18.06 -4.54
C ILE A 33 10.67 16.70 -3.94
N ASP A 34 9.54 16.66 -3.25
CA ASP A 34 8.88 15.46 -2.77
C ASP A 34 7.53 15.28 -3.48
N THR A 35 7.07 14.03 -3.60
CA THR A 35 5.80 13.69 -4.27
C THR A 35 4.87 13.01 -3.27
N PRO A 36 4.21 13.78 -2.38
CA PRO A 36 3.05 13.30 -1.66
C PRO A 36 1.80 13.32 -2.56
N PRO A 37 0.82 12.43 -2.35
CA PRO A 37 0.80 11.31 -1.40
C PRO A 37 1.65 10.11 -1.86
N ALA A 38 2.05 9.26 -0.91
CA ALA A 38 2.74 8.03 -1.24
C ALA A 38 1.76 6.98 -1.77
N ALA A 39 2.14 6.27 -2.83
CA ALA A 39 1.30 5.21 -3.42
C ALA A 39 0.87 4.13 -2.41
N LYS A 40 1.74 3.82 -1.42
CA LYS A 40 1.42 2.86 -0.35
C LYS A 40 0.19 3.27 0.47
N ASP A 41 0.02 4.58 0.70
CA ASP A 41 -1.06 5.11 1.52
C ASP A 41 -2.37 5.06 0.71
N LEU A 42 -2.29 5.47 -0.57
CA LEU A 42 -3.43 5.44 -1.50
C LEU A 42 -3.97 4.01 -1.74
N ILE A 43 -3.11 3.00 -1.78
CA ILE A 43 -3.53 1.60 -1.97
C ILE A 43 -4.30 1.09 -0.75
N LEU A 44 -3.91 1.50 0.46
CA LEU A 44 -4.61 1.12 1.70
C LEU A 44 -5.98 1.79 1.84
N GLU A 45 -6.18 2.93 1.17
CA GLU A 45 -7.49 3.60 1.09
C GLU A 45 -8.45 2.91 0.12
N GLN A 46 -7.98 1.98 -0.74
CA GLN A 46 -8.86 1.27 -1.66
C GLN A 46 -9.64 0.14 -0.96
N PRO A 47 -10.93 -0.03 -1.29
CA PRO A 47 -11.72 -1.12 -0.74
C PRO A 47 -11.23 -2.47 -1.29
N ILE A 48 -11.33 -3.48 -0.44
CA ILE A 48 -11.05 -4.88 -0.78
C ILE A 48 -12.17 -5.40 -1.68
N THR A 49 -11.80 -6.03 -2.79
CA THR A 49 -12.74 -6.71 -3.67
C THR A 49 -13.10 -8.08 -3.11
N VAL A 50 -14.39 -8.30 -2.85
CA VAL A 50 -14.92 -9.58 -2.39
C VAL A 50 -15.34 -10.42 -3.59
N VAL A 51 -14.88 -11.68 -3.63
CA VAL A 51 -15.27 -12.64 -4.67
C VAL A 51 -15.80 -13.94 -4.08
N ASP A 52 -16.69 -14.61 -4.80
CA ASP A 52 -17.23 -15.91 -4.39
C ASP A 52 -16.27 -17.07 -4.77
N GLY A 53 -15.50 -16.88 -5.84
CA GLY A 53 -14.60 -17.88 -6.40
C GLY A 53 -13.34 -18.13 -5.59
N ARG A 54 -12.71 -19.27 -5.86
CA ARG A 54 -11.40 -19.66 -5.30
C ARG A 54 -10.23 -18.92 -5.95
N VAL A 55 -10.35 -18.62 -7.24
CA VAL A 55 -9.33 -17.96 -8.05
C VAL A 55 -9.94 -16.70 -8.65
N VAL A 56 -9.18 -15.60 -8.65
CA VAL A 56 -9.57 -14.34 -9.31
C VAL A 56 -8.52 -13.95 -10.34
N ALA A 57 -8.98 -13.46 -11.49
CA ALA A 57 -8.11 -12.85 -12.49
C ALA A 57 -8.01 -11.34 -12.25
N SER A 58 -6.80 -10.82 -12.14
CA SER A 58 -6.52 -9.38 -12.03
C SER A 58 -5.73 -8.93 -13.27
N GLY A 59 -6.06 -7.75 -13.80
CA GLY A 59 -5.45 -7.18 -15.00
C GLY A 59 -5.97 -7.79 -16.32
N GLY A 60 -5.10 -7.86 -17.33
CA GLY A 60 -5.41 -8.47 -18.63
C GLY A 60 -5.87 -7.51 -19.73
N GLY A 61 -6.01 -6.22 -19.43
CA GLY A 61 -6.22 -5.17 -20.43
C GLY A 61 -4.91 -4.72 -21.10
N SER A 62 -4.99 -4.17 -22.31
CA SER A 62 -3.82 -3.68 -23.06
C SER A 62 -3.13 -2.47 -22.40
N THR A 63 -3.84 -1.72 -21.56
CA THR A 63 -3.33 -0.54 -20.84
C THR A 63 -2.96 -0.84 -19.39
N GLY A 64 -3.13 -2.08 -18.92
CA GLY A 64 -2.89 -2.49 -17.55
C GLY A 64 -1.64 -3.37 -17.41
N HIS A 65 -1.63 -4.22 -16.39
CA HIS A 65 -0.61 -5.25 -16.20
C HIS A 65 -1.05 -6.60 -16.81
N PRO A 66 -0.11 -7.55 -17.01
CA PRO A 66 -0.45 -8.89 -17.49
C PRO A 66 -1.52 -9.54 -16.64
N ILE A 67 -2.34 -10.41 -17.24
CA ILE A 67 -3.32 -11.18 -16.49
C ILE A 67 -2.60 -12.03 -15.44
N ASN A 68 -3.04 -11.92 -14.18
CA ASN A 68 -2.53 -12.72 -13.09
C ASN A 68 -3.69 -13.43 -12.38
N PHE A 69 -3.51 -14.71 -12.09
CA PHE A 69 -4.51 -15.53 -11.40
C PHE A 69 -4.10 -15.68 -9.93
N LEU A 70 -4.84 -15.04 -9.04
CA LEU A 70 -4.57 -15.00 -7.62
C LEU A 70 -5.35 -16.12 -6.92
N ASN A 71 -4.68 -16.86 -6.03
CA ASN A 71 -5.31 -17.91 -5.22
C ASN A 71 -5.88 -17.34 -3.91
N LEU A 72 -7.16 -17.57 -3.64
CA LEU A 72 -7.89 -17.09 -2.47
C LEU A 72 -8.36 -18.24 -1.54
N ASP A 73 -7.74 -19.42 -1.65
CA ASP A 73 -7.98 -20.52 -0.71
C ASP A 73 -7.59 -20.19 0.72
N GLN A 74 -6.54 -19.39 0.85
CA GLN A 74 -5.98 -19.00 2.12
C GLN A 74 -6.97 -17.99 2.72
N ASN A 75 -7.39 -18.19 3.97
CA ASN A 75 -8.28 -17.27 4.69
C ASN A 75 -7.54 -15.98 5.08
N LYS A 76 -6.97 -15.31 4.08
CA LYS A 76 -6.12 -14.10 4.18
C LYS A 76 -6.49 -13.11 3.08
N VAL A 77 -6.09 -11.87 3.28
CA VAL A 77 -6.16 -10.85 2.23
C VAL A 77 -5.06 -11.13 1.22
N VAL A 78 -5.41 -11.19 -0.07
CA VAL A 78 -4.46 -11.45 -1.14
C VAL A 78 -4.31 -10.19 -1.99
N MET A 79 -3.06 -9.75 -2.16
CA MET A 79 -2.72 -8.57 -2.94
C MET A 79 -2.33 -8.96 -4.37
N CYS A 80 -2.78 -8.18 -5.36
CA CYS A 80 -2.18 -8.25 -6.69
C CYS A 80 -0.77 -7.65 -6.66
N PRO A 81 0.29 -8.37 -7.06
CA PRO A 81 1.66 -7.87 -6.98
C PRO A 81 1.96 -6.72 -7.96
N TYR A 82 1.06 -6.45 -8.91
CA TYR A 82 1.20 -5.37 -9.87
C TYR A 82 0.44 -4.12 -9.47
N SER A 83 -0.90 -4.22 -9.33
CA SER A 83 -1.74 -3.07 -9.01
C SER A 83 -1.74 -2.72 -7.52
N GLY A 84 -1.45 -3.68 -6.64
CA GLY A 84 -1.57 -3.53 -5.20
C GLY A 84 -2.99 -3.72 -4.66
N ASP A 85 -3.97 -3.98 -5.53
CA ASP A 85 -5.36 -4.18 -5.13
C ASP A 85 -5.52 -5.43 -4.25
N PHE A 86 -6.47 -5.36 -3.32
CA PHE A 86 -6.74 -6.41 -2.36
C PHE A 86 -7.98 -7.23 -2.74
N PHE A 87 -7.88 -8.55 -2.58
CA PHE A 87 -8.94 -9.50 -2.86
C PHE A 87 -9.15 -10.44 -1.67
N ILE A 88 -10.41 -10.77 -1.39
CA ILE A 88 -10.78 -11.80 -0.42
C ILE A 88 -11.89 -12.68 -0.96
N ARG A 89 -11.87 -13.94 -0.51
CA ARG A 89 -13.00 -14.83 -0.71
C ARG A 89 -14.09 -14.52 0.32
N LYS A 90 -15.37 -14.55 -0.09
CA LYS A 90 -16.52 -14.29 0.79
C LYS A 90 -16.54 -15.12 2.07
N GLY A 91 -16.11 -16.39 1.99
CA GLY A 91 -16.00 -17.28 3.16
C GLY A 91 -14.95 -16.85 4.19
N ALA A 92 -13.94 -16.09 3.76
CA ALA A 92 -12.85 -15.61 4.62
C ALA A 92 -13.19 -14.32 5.39
N ILE A 93 -14.33 -13.66 5.11
CA ILE A 93 -14.69 -12.39 5.76
C ILE A 93 -14.82 -12.54 7.28
N LYS A 94 -15.59 -13.54 7.73
CA LYS A 94 -15.82 -13.78 9.17
C LYS A 94 -14.53 -14.00 9.95
N PRO A 95 -13.63 -14.93 9.55
CA PRO A 95 -12.37 -15.11 10.26
C PRO A 95 -11.49 -13.85 10.20
N LEU A 96 -11.44 -13.14 9.07
CA LEU A 96 -10.62 -11.93 8.94
C LEU A 96 -11.11 -10.77 9.82
N LEU A 97 -12.43 -10.57 9.94
CA LEU A 97 -13.00 -9.60 10.88
C LEU A 97 -12.66 -9.97 12.32
N SER A 98 -12.77 -11.26 12.69
CA SER A 98 -12.44 -11.70 14.06
C SER A 98 -10.97 -11.50 14.43
N ARG A 99 -10.08 -11.57 13.43
CA ARG A 99 -8.64 -11.33 13.59
C ARG A 99 -8.27 -9.84 13.54
N GLY A 100 -9.21 -8.96 13.17
CA GLY A 100 -8.95 -7.53 12.97
C GLY A 100 -8.11 -7.21 11.74
N ALA A 101 -7.92 -8.16 10.81
CA ALA A 101 -7.13 -7.96 9.59
C ALA A 101 -7.86 -7.08 8.55
N ILE A 102 -9.20 -7.01 8.64
CA ILE A 102 -10.04 -6.16 7.82
C ILE A 102 -10.95 -5.30 8.69
N ILE A 103 -11.24 -4.10 8.21
CA ILE A 103 -12.13 -3.12 8.85
C ILE A 103 -13.32 -2.91 7.93
N GLU A 104 -14.53 -2.92 8.49
CA GLU A 104 -15.74 -2.57 7.75
C GLU A 104 -16.04 -1.09 7.91
N LYS A 105 -16.21 -0.38 6.80
CA LYS A 105 -16.57 1.03 6.76
C LYS A 105 -17.51 1.27 5.59
N ASP A 106 -18.66 1.89 5.86
CA ASP A 106 -19.67 2.25 4.85
C ASP A 106 -20.14 1.07 3.96
N GLY A 107 -20.18 -0.15 4.53
CA GLY A 107 -20.55 -1.37 3.82
C GLY A 107 -19.47 -1.93 2.88
N GLN A 108 -18.24 -1.41 2.96
CA GLN A 108 -17.05 -1.90 2.27
C GLN A 108 -16.01 -2.39 3.27
N TYR A 109 -15.12 -3.28 2.82
CA TYR A 109 -14.02 -3.80 3.63
C TYR A 109 -12.72 -3.15 3.23
N PHE A 110 -11.90 -2.76 4.20
CA PHE A 110 -10.59 -2.17 4.00
C PHE A 110 -9.54 -3.00 4.72
N LYS A 111 -8.31 -3.02 4.21
CA LYS A 111 -7.20 -3.72 4.88
C LYS A 111 -6.78 -2.91 6.10
N ASN A 112 -6.63 -3.58 7.24
CA ASN A 112 -6.05 -2.95 8.41
C ASN A 112 -4.53 -2.78 8.20
N PRO A 113 -3.97 -1.55 8.21
CA PRO A 113 -2.54 -1.33 8.03
C PRO A 113 -1.68 -1.85 9.18
N ASP A 114 -2.26 -2.02 10.37
CA ASP A 114 -1.51 -2.39 11.58
C ASP A 114 -1.30 -3.91 11.71
N VAL A 115 -2.05 -4.71 10.95
CA VAL A 115 -1.99 -6.18 10.99
C VAL A 115 -1.26 -6.69 9.75
N THR A 116 -0.10 -7.30 9.97
CA THR A 116 0.68 -7.95 8.91
C THR A 116 0.10 -9.32 8.55
N ASP A 117 0.11 -9.68 7.27
CA ASP A 117 -0.48 -10.92 6.74
C ASP A 117 0.32 -12.21 7.10
N GLU A 118 1.30 -12.12 8.01
CA GLU A 118 2.25 -13.21 8.36
C GLU A 118 1.76 -14.14 9.48
N GLU A 119 0.59 -13.90 10.06
CA GLU A 119 -0.06 -14.80 11.03
C GLU A 119 -1.27 -15.52 10.42
#